data_AF-A0A4P7IC95-F1
#
_entry.id   AF-A0A4P7IC95-F1
#
_cell.length_a   1.000
_cell.length_b   1.000
_cell.length_c   1.000
_cell.angle_alpha   90.00
_cell.angle_beta   90.00
_cell.angle_gamma   90.00
#
_symmetry.space_group_name_H-M   'P 1'
#
loop_
_entity.id
_entity.type
_entity.pdbx_description
1 polymer ?
#
loop_
_entity_poly.entity_id
_entity_poly.type
_entity_poly.pdbx_seq_one_letter_code
_entity_poly.pdbx_strand_id
1 'polypeptide(L)'
;MLLALAVAPVVTSPPAATASEPCTMTFARAGGPIHPNSSPDGSGHSLSAWTLEVADTRTVVDLDLSYDIAFADASKIAVNLLGPKTDFTWLAPAVWTVDGARGGLDGDYSFDDDRGAPGLSGVDPSPGTYAPANPLRDLEDHTAAGKWHLWVLNTSTMTGEVRSFSVTLTFATCDSDGDGIEEKVDNCPVVLNSEQLDRDADGRGDACDDDTDGDTVANIADGCPAITAVTASGCPVADRTARLRHLRKKHGLSIRVRSYYPECQARAQVVLWRVKKGEDKVVKRLTTSSRGKKALDAPRRPGRYYLTAEPAYAPAVAECPAATSRSVRIRRSSR
;
A
#
# COMPACT_ATOMS: atom_id res chain seq x y z
N MET A 1 -7.21 14.40 50.68
CA MET A 1 -6.25 13.30 50.51
C MET A 1 -7.05 12.03 50.28
N LEU A 2 -6.64 11.21 49.30
CA LEU A 2 -7.30 10.04 48.68
C LEU A 2 -8.28 10.38 47.53
N LEU A 3 -7.78 10.48 46.29
CA LEU A 3 -7.44 9.44 45.29
C LEU A 3 -8.65 9.04 44.43
N ALA A 4 -8.82 9.76 43.32
CA ALA A 4 -9.61 9.31 42.19
C ALA A 4 -8.78 8.30 41.38
N LEU A 5 -9.23 7.04 41.29
CA LEU A 5 -8.70 6.10 40.30
C LEU A 5 -9.34 6.40 38.95
N ALA A 6 -8.58 7.05 38.06
CA ALA A 6 -8.89 7.09 36.64
C ALA A 6 -8.45 5.75 36.03
N VAL A 7 -9.40 4.97 35.53
CA VAL A 7 -9.11 3.77 34.72
C VAL A 7 -8.74 4.26 33.33
N ALA A 8 -7.47 4.10 32.95
CA ALA A 8 -7.00 4.35 31.60
C ALA A 8 -7.51 3.23 30.66
N PRO A 9 -7.82 3.54 29.38
CA PRO A 9 -8.16 2.50 28.42
C PRO A 9 -6.95 1.61 28.14
N VAL A 10 -7.18 0.29 28.19
CA VAL A 10 -6.22 -0.71 27.73
C VAL A 10 -6.09 -0.55 26.22
N VAL A 11 -4.96 -0.01 25.77
CA VAL A 11 -4.53 -0.11 24.37
C VAL A 11 -3.98 -1.53 24.21
N THR A 12 -4.81 -2.44 23.72
CA THR A 12 -4.32 -3.72 23.21
C THR A 12 -3.51 -3.44 21.96
N SER A 13 -2.20 -3.69 22.05
CA SER A 13 -1.31 -3.72 20.90
C SER A 13 -1.81 -4.79 19.91
N PRO A 14 -1.77 -4.55 18.59
CA PRO A 14 -2.08 -5.60 17.62
C PRO A 14 -1.05 -6.74 17.77
N PRO A 15 -1.48 -8.00 17.70
CA PRO A 15 -0.52 -9.10 17.61
C PRO A 15 0.31 -8.94 16.33
N ALA A 16 1.55 -9.41 16.43
CA ALA A 16 2.59 -9.35 15.41
C ALA A 16 2.06 -9.68 14.02
N ALA A 17 2.60 -8.97 13.01
CA ALA A 17 2.48 -9.31 11.61
C ALA A 17 2.93 -10.77 11.38
N THR A 18 1.98 -11.68 11.48
CA THR A 18 2.07 -13.02 10.89
C THR A 18 1.91 -12.83 9.39
N ALA A 19 2.67 -13.66 8.66
CA ALA A 19 2.81 -13.66 7.22
C ALA A 19 1.53 -13.26 6.46
N SER A 20 1.68 -12.60 5.32
CA SER A 20 0.63 -12.43 4.32
C SER A 20 0.07 -13.81 3.93
N GLU A 21 -0.87 -14.31 4.73
CA GLU A 21 -1.63 -15.53 4.48
C GLU A 21 -2.60 -15.19 3.34
N PRO A 22 -2.62 -16.02 2.28
CA PRO A 22 -3.08 -15.61 0.97
C PRO A 22 -4.59 -15.30 1.01
N CYS A 23 -4.97 -14.03 0.92
CA CYS A 23 -6.32 -13.66 0.49
C CYS A 23 -7.46 -14.28 1.30
N THR A 24 -7.31 -14.44 2.61
CA THR A 24 -8.29 -15.13 3.45
C THR A 24 -9.43 -14.20 3.88
N MET A 25 -10.68 -14.57 3.63
CA MET A 25 -11.88 -13.83 4.03
C MET A 25 -12.87 -14.72 4.76
N THR A 26 -13.37 -14.25 5.91
CA THR A 26 -14.41 -14.95 6.67
C THR A 26 -15.79 -14.35 6.39
N PHE A 27 -16.71 -15.21 5.97
CA PHE A 27 -18.11 -14.89 5.78
C PHE A 27 -18.93 -15.60 6.87
N ALA A 28 -19.69 -14.84 7.66
CA ALA A 28 -20.42 -15.36 8.81
C ALA A 28 -21.90 -14.99 8.79
N ARG A 29 -22.73 -15.81 9.45
CA ARG A 29 -24.14 -15.49 9.73
C ARG A 29 -24.64 -16.18 11.01
N ALA A 30 -25.63 -15.55 11.66
CA ALA A 30 -26.34 -16.14 12.79
C ALA A 30 -27.17 -17.35 12.35
N GLY A 31 -27.12 -18.45 13.11
CA GLY A 31 -27.87 -19.67 12.81
C GLY A 31 -29.33 -19.61 13.27
N GLY A 32 -29.80 -20.66 13.91
CA GLY A 32 -31.15 -20.75 14.48
C GLY A 32 -31.45 -22.14 15.04
N PRO A 33 -32.74 -22.43 15.33
CA PRO A 33 -33.13 -23.67 15.98
C PRO A 33 -32.90 -24.91 15.09
N ILE A 34 -32.38 -25.97 15.71
CA ILE A 34 -32.37 -27.32 15.15
C ILE A 34 -33.73 -27.93 15.45
N HIS A 35 -34.52 -28.14 14.40
CA HIS A 35 -35.87 -28.66 14.55
C HIS A 35 -35.84 -30.12 15.01
N PRO A 36 -36.74 -30.53 15.93
CA PRO A 36 -36.85 -31.91 16.33
C PRO A 36 -37.43 -32.73 15.18
N ASN A 37 -37.02 -33.99 15.06
CA ASN A 37 -37.68 -34.94 14.19
C ASN A 37 -39.07 -35.26 14.73
N SER A 38 -40.08 -34.66 14.12
CA SER A 38 -41.49 -34.94 14.37
C SER A 38 -42.15 -35.71 13.22
N SER A 39 -41.32 -36.26 12.31
CA SER A 39 -41.66 -36.67 10.93
C SER A 39 -43.09 -37.21 10.73
N PRO A 40 -43.96 -36.40 10.10
CA PRO A 40 -45.22 -36.82 9.47
C PRO A 40 -45.04 -37.27 8.01
N ASP A 41 -43.87 -37.03 7.40
CA ASP A 41 -43.52 -37.23 5.98
C ASP A 41 -42.78 -38.55 5.68
N GLY A 42 -42.37 -39.29 6.73
CA GLY A 42 -41.73 -40.60 6.60
C GLY A 42 -40.24 -40.56 6.24
N SER A 43 -39.61 -39.38 6.22
CA SER A 43 -38.18 -39.20 5.89
C SER A 43 -37.23 -39.69 7.00
N GLY A 44 -37.75 -39.86 8.22
CA GLY A 44 -36.96 -40.33 9.37
C GLY A 44 -36.00 -39.28 9.95
N HIS A 45 -36.07 -38.02 9.50
CA HIS A 45 -35.29 -36.90 10.00
C HIS A 45 -36.00 -35.56 9.78
N SER A 46 -35.63 -34.54 10.53
CA SER A 46 -35.90 -33.12 10.20
C SER A 46 -34.66 -32.50 9.56
N LEU A 47 -34.87 -31.43 8.78
CA LEU A 47 -33.80 -30.62 8.18
C LEU A 47 -33.93 -29.17 8.66
N SER A 48 -32.87 -28.67 9.31
CA SER A 48 -32.64 -27.24 9.51
C SER A 48 -31.55 -26.78 8.54
N ALA A 49 -31.78 -25.69 7.81
CA ALA A 49 -30.84 -25.21 6.81
C ALA A 49 -30.66 -23.69 6.90
N TRP A 50 -29.42 -23.26 6.76
CA TRP A 50 -29.06 -21.86 6.78
C TRP A 50 -28.15 -21.51 5.61
N THR A 51 -28.39 -20.37 4.98
CA THR A 51 -27.71 -19.99 3.73
C THR A 51 -26.94 -18.68 3.90
N LEU A 52 -25.68 -18.70 3.51
CA LEU A 52 -24.78 -17.57 3.36
C LEU A 52 -24.55 -17.30 1.87
N GLU A 53 -24.68 -16.05 1.44
CA GLU A 53 -24.41 -15.66 0.04
C GLU A 53 -23.07 -14.93 -0.04
N VAL A 54 -22.20 -15.41 -0.93
CA VAL A 54 -20.89 -14.81 -1.23
C VAL A 54 -20.96 -14.23 -2.63
N ALA A 55 -20.54 -12.96 -2.79
CA ALA A 55 -20.50 -12.27 -4.08
C ALA A 55 -19.12 -12.30 -4.75
N ASP A 56 -18.09 -12.74 -4.02
CA ASP A 56 -16.71 -12.77 -4.49
C ASP A 56 -16.55 -13.80 -5.61
N THR A 57 -16.04 -13.39 -6.76
CA THR A 57 -15.90 -14.24 -7.94
C THR A 57 -14.56 -14.96 -8.02
N ARG A 58 -13.62 -14.69 -7.10
CA ARG A 58 -12.30 -15.32 -7.06
C ARG A 58 -12.41 -16.81 -6.81
N THR A 59 -11.38 -17.53 -7.25
CA THR A 59 -11.29 -18.99 -7.07
C THR A 59 -10.84 -19.29 -5.65
N VAL A 60 -11.58 -20.14 -4.96
CA VAL A 60 -11.24 -20.67 -3.63
C VAL A 60 -10.15 -21.73 -3.77
N VAL A 61 -9.07 -21.60 -3.01
CA VAL A 61 -7.94 -22.55 -2.97
C VAL A 61 -7.79 -23.25 -1.64
N ASP A 62 -8.46 -22.75 -0.61
CA ASP A 62 -8.51 -23.34 0.73
C ASP A 62 -9.75 -22.82 1.47
N LEU A 63 -10.28 -23.61 2.39
CA LEU A 63 -11.59 -23.43 3.02
C LEU A 63 -11.62 -23.99 4.44
N ASP A 64 -11.97 -23.15 5.42
CA ASP A 64 -12.33 -23.57 6.77
C ASP A 64 -13.82 -23.36 7.06
N LEU A 65 -14.42 -24.29 7.80
CA LEU A 65 -15.76 -24.15 8.36
C LEU A 65 -15.69 -23.94 9.86
N SER A 66 -16.52 -23.06 10.41
CA SER A 66 -16.73 -22.97 11.86
C SER A 66 -18.21 -22.80 12.17
N TYR A 67 -18.67 -23.40 13.27
CA TYR A 67 -19.99 -23.16 13.81
C TYR A 67 -20.03 -23.23 15.33
N ASP A 68 -20.92 -22.43 15.91
CA ASP A 68 -21.28 -22.47 17.32
C ASP A 68 -22.60 -23.24 17.44
N ILE A 69 -22.58 -24.39 18.13
CA ILE A 69 -23.73 -25.30 18.22
C ILE A 69 -24.00 -25.69 19.67
N ALA A 70 -25.28 -25.88 19.98
CA ALA A 70 -25.77 -26.53 21.20
C ALA A 70 -26.72 -27.67 20.84
N PHE A 71 -26.33 -28.92 21.07
CA PHE A 71 -27.15 -30.09 20.83
C PHE A 71 -26.80 -31.23 21.80
N ALA A 72 -27.82 -31.93 22.33
CA ALA A 72 -27.63 -32.85 23.45
C ALA A 72 -26.97 -34.21 23.09
N ASP A 73 -27.06 -34.65 21.83
CA ASP A 73 -26.46 -35.91 21.37
C ASP A 73 -26.03 -35.84 19.90
N ALA A 74 -24.72 -35.66 19.67
CA ALA A 74 -24.10 -35.61 18.35
C ALA A 74 -24.43 -36.83 17.48
N SER A 75 -24.72 -37.99 18.09
CA SER A 75 -25.03 -39.22 17.34
C SER A 75 -26.38 -39.19 16.62
N LYS A 76 -27.19 -38.16 16.88
CA LYS A 76 -28.52 -37.98 16.28
C LYS A 76 -28.57 -36.94 15.16
N ILE A 77 -27.47 -36.23 14.94
CA ILE A 77 -27.40 -35.20 13.90
C ILE A 77 -26.33 -35.50 12.86
N ALA A 78 -26.54 -34.99 11.66
CA ALA A 78 -25.50 -34.85 10.65
C ALA A 78 -25.43 -33.39 10.24
N VAL A 79 -24.23 -32.80 10.33
CA VAL A 79 -23.97 -31.41 9.94
C VAL A 79 -23.19 -31.43 8.63
N ASN A 80 -23.73 -30.77 7.62
CA ASN A 80 -23.24 -30.78 6.26
C ASN A 80 -23.03 -29.35 5.73
N LEU A 81 -21.88 -29.08 5.14
CA LEU A 81 -21.64 -27.88 4.34
C LEU A 81 -21.80 -28.21 2.86
N LEU A 82 -22.62 -27.41 2.18
CA LEU A 82 -22.79 -27.45 0.74
C LEU A 82 -22.34 -26.10 0.18
N GLY A 83 -21.52 -26.13 -0.87
CA GLY A 83 -21.01 -24.94 -1.55
C GLY A 83 -21.70 -24.68 -2.89
N PRO A 84 -21.36 -23.58 -3.57
CA PRO A 84 -21.84 -23.25 -4.91
C PRO A 84 -21.61 -24.35 -5.97
N LYS A 85 -20.57 -25.19 -5.79
CA LYS A 85 -20.24 -26.32 -6.67
C LYS A 85 -21.09 -27.58 -6.41
N THR A 86 -21.81 -27.64 -5.28
CA THR A 86 -22.61 -28.82 -4.92
C THR A 86 -23.78 -29.02 -5.87
N ASP A 87 -23.87 -30.19 -6.52
CA ASP A 87 -25.05 -30.58 -7.27
C ASP A 87 -26.13 -31.08 -6.30
N PHE A 88 -27.25 -30.34 -6.19
CA PHE A 88 -28.35 -30.67 -5.29
C PHE A 88 -29.13 -31.93 -5.69
N THR A 89 -28.92 -32.46 -6.90
CA THR A 89 -29.51 -33.73 -7.35
C THR A 89 -28.85 -34.92 -6.65
N TRP A 90 -27.53 -34.82 -6.44
CA TRP A 90 -26.70 -35.90 -5.89
C TRP A 90 -26.11 -35.56 -4.51
N LEU A 91 -26.29 -34.31 -4.06
CA LEU A 91 -25.70 -33.72 -2.85
C LEU A 91 -24.18 -33.93 -2.78
N ALA A 92 -23.52 -33.73 -3.93
CA ALA A 92 -22.08 -33.93 -4.08
C ALA A 92 -21.45 -32.83 -4.96
N PRO A 93 -20.25 -32.32 -4.62
CA PRO A 93 -19.54 -32.52 -3.35
C PRO A 93 -20.28 -31.86 -2.16
N ALA A 94 -20.21 -32.45 -0.97
CA ALA A 94 -20.71 -31.88 0.29
C ALA A 94 -19.80 -32.35 1.43
N VAL A 95 -19.59 -31.50 2.44
CA VAL A 95 -18.65 -31.78 3.55
C VAL A 95 -19.41 -32.12 4.82
N TRP A 96 -19.05 -33.23 5.44
CA TRP A 96 -19.67 -33.79 6.63
C TRP A 96 -18.72 -33.57 7.79
N THR A 97 -19.19 -33.04 8.91
CA THR A 97 -18.29 -32.68 10.02
C THR A 97 -18.34 -33.60 11.23
N VAL A 98 -19.45 -34.29 11.45
CA VAL A 98 -19.62 -35.20 12.60
C VAL A 98 -19.23 -36.62 12.20
N ASP A 99 -18.18 -37.18 12.82
CA ASP A 99 -17.70 -38.54 12.56
C ASP A 99 -17.69 -39.38 13.85
N GLY A 100 -18.81 -40.03 14.14
CA GLY A 100 -18.91 -40.96 15.28
C GLY A 100 -18.89 -40.31 16.66
N ALA A 101 -18.98 -38.98 16.76
CA ALA A 101 -19.21 -38.28 18.02
C ALA A 101 -20.56 -38.65 18.65
N ARG A 102 -20.60 -38.64 19.98
CA ARG A 102 -21.76 -38.96 20.82
C ARG A 102 -21.82 -38.00 21.99
N GLY A 103 -23.00 -37.84 22.58
CA GLY A 103 -23.17 -36.91 23.71
C GLY A 103 -23.22 -35.44 23.25
N GLY A 104 -23.09 -34.52 24.18
CA GLY A 104 -23.35 -33.11 23.96
C GLY A 104 -22.31 -32.42 23.07
N LEU A 105 -22.79 -31.56 22.17
CA LEU A 105 -22.01 -30.49 21.56
C LEU A 105 -22.49 -29.16 22.15
N ASP A 106 -21.58 -28.36 22.71
CA ASP A 106 -21.90 -27.02 23.20
C ASP A 106 -20.69 -26.08 23.06
N GLY A 107 -20.75 -25.19 22.08
CA GLY A 107 -19.75 -24.16 21.80
C GLY A 107 -19.23 -24.19 20.37
N ASP A 108 -18.02 -23.65 20.19
CA ASP A 108 -17.40 -23.41 18.88
C ASP A 108 -16.63 -24.64 18.38
N TYR A 109 -17.01 -25.12 17.19
CA TYR A 109 -16.32 -26.21 16.50
C TYR A 109 -15.85 -25.71 15.14
N SER A 110 -14.55 -25.86 14.86
CA SER A 110 -13.95 -25.52 13.57
C SER A 110 -13.43 -26.76 12.85
N PHE A 111 -13.47 -26.71 11.52
CA PHE A 111 -13.08 -27.80 10.64
C PHE A 111 -12.13 -27.30 9.58
N ASP A 112 -10.99 -27.99 9.48
CA ASP A 112 -9.85 -27.70 8.63
C ASP A 112 -9.18 -29.05 8.29
N ASP A 113 -9.05 -29.41 7.01
CA ASP A 113 -8.45 -30.68 6.59
C ASP A 113 -6.93 -30.64 6.41
N ASP A 114 -6.31 -29.46 6.48
CA ASP A 114 -4.87 -29.27 6.31
C ASP A 114 -4.10 -29.23 7.65
N ARG A 115 -4.77 -28.97 8.78
CA ARG A 115 -4.14 -28.94 10.12
C ARG A 115 -3.83 -30.29 10.76
N GLY A 116 -4.17 -31.42 10.11
CA GLY A 116 -3.96 -32.76 10.67
C GLY A 116 -4.69 -33.00 12.00
N ALA A 117 -5.77 -32.26 12.25
CA ALA A 117 -6.60 -32.39 13.44
C ALA A 117 -7.32 -33.76 13.46
N PRO A 118 -7.68 -34.31 14.63
CA PRO A 118 -8.49 -35.51 14.69
C PRO A 118 -9.91 -35.23 14.19
N GLY A 119 -10.60 -36.25 13.66
CA GLY A 119 -12.03 -36.14 13.37
C GLY A 119 -12.86 -35.90 14.63
N LEU A 120 -13.97 -35.17 14.51
CA LEU A 120 -14.90 -34.92 15.61
C LEU A 120 -15.60 -36.24 16.01
N SER A 121 -15.04 -36.90 17.02
CA SER A 121 -15.40 -38.26 17.45
C SER A 121 -15.33 -38.41 18.97
N GLY A 122 -15.81 -39.54 19.51
CA GLY A 122 -15.79 -39.82 20.94
C GLY A 122 -17.05 -39.40 21.69
N VAL A 123 -16.98 -39.27 23.02
CA VAL A 123 -18.12 -38.90 23.89
C VAL A 123 -17.89 -37.50 24.45
N ASP A 124 -18.89 -36.63 24.33
CA ASP A 124 -18.89 -35.23 24.77
C ASP A 124 -17.64 -34.45 24.29
N PRO A 125 -17.38 -34.39 22.97
CA PRO A 125 -16.18 -33.72 22.45
C PRO A 125 -16.22 -32.22 22.77
N SER A 126 -15.10 -31.70 23.26
CA SER A 126 -14.96 -30.29 23.62
C SER A 126 -14.94 -29.38 22.38
N PRO A 127 -15.37 -28.11 22.50
CA PRO A 127 -15.14 -27.09 21.48
C PRO A 127 -13.66 -27.04 21.04
N GLY A 128 -13.42 -26.84 19.76
CA GLY A 128 -12.07 -26.86 19.18
C GLY A 128 -12.04 -27.15 17.69
N THR A 129 -10.83 -27.43 17.18
CA THR A 129 -10.57 -27.68 15.76
C THR A 129 -10.46 -29.18 15.48
N TYR A 130 -11.13 -29.62 14.42
CA TYR A 130 -11.26 -31.02 14.02
C TYR A 130 -11.05 -31.17 12.51
N ALA A 131 -10.68 -32.37 12.07
CA ALA A 131 -10.81 -32.70 10.65
C ALA A 131 -12.29 -32.98 10.33
N PRO A 132 -12.78 -32.55 9.16
CA PRO A 132 -14.09 -32.99 8.68
C PRO A 132 -14.05 -34.49 8.33
N ALA A 133 -15.22 -35.14 8.34
CA ALA A 133 -15.37 -36.56 8.01
C ALA A 133 -15.04 -36.86 6.53
N ASN A 134 -15.25 -35.88 5.65
CA ASN A 134 -14.65 -35.85 4.31
C ASN A 134 -14.02 -34.48 4.02
N PRO A 135 -12.99 -34.43 3.17
CA PRO A 135 -12.13 -33.24 3.03
C PRO A 135 -12.87 -31.97 2.58
N LEU A 136 -12.52 -30.80 3.12
CA LEU A 136 -13.05 -29.51 2.68
C LEU A 136 -12.60 -29.16 1.25
N ARG A 137 -11.43 -29.68 0.83
CA ARG A 137 -10.92 -29.55 -0.54
C ARG A 137 -11.87 -30.01 -1.65
N ASP A 138 -12.86 -30.85 -1.35
CA ASP A 138 -13.88 -31.22 -2.35
C ASP A 138 -14.71 -30.01 -2.82
N LEU A 139 -14.79 -28.96 -1.99
CA LEU A 139 -15.43 -27.66 -2.26
C LEU A 139 -14.44 -26.57 -2.71
N GLU A 140 -13.19 -26.90 -3.04
CA GLU A 140 -12.21 -25.96 -3.61
C GLU A 140 -12.25 -25.94 -5.16
N ASP A 141 -11.34 -25.15 -5.75
CA ASP A 141 -11.09 -25.01 -7.18
C ASP A 141 -12.31 -24.51 -7.96
N HIS A 142 -13.12 -23.67 -7.32
CA HIS A 142 -14.25 -23.02 -7.95
C HIS A 142 -14.43 -21.59 -7.44
N THR A 143 -15.25 -20.82 -8.16
CA THR A 143 -15.58 -19.45 -7.77
C THR A 143 -16.33 -19.41 -6.43
N ALA A 144 -15.93 -18.53 -5.52
CA ALA A 144 -16.60 -18.35 -4.23
C ALA A 144 -18.08 -17.95 -4.37
N ALA A 145 -18.41 -17.33 -5.50
CA ALA A 145 -19.69 -16.69 -5.75
C ALA A 145 -20.83 -17.71 -5.71
N GLY A 146 -21.83 -17.43 -4.89
CA GLY A 146 -23.04 -18.24 -4.78
C GLY A 146 -23.46 -18.50 -3.34
N LYS A 147 -24.25 -19.56 -3.19
CA LYS A 147 -24.87 -19.94 -1.92
C LYS A 147 -24.04 -21.02 -1.24
N TRP A 148 -23.71 -20.77 0.02
CA TRP A 148 -23.12 -21.72 0.95
C TRP A 148 -24.17 -22.09 1.99
N HIS A 149 -24.44 -23.38 2.15
CA HIS A 149 -25.48 -23.87 3.03
C HIS A 149 -24.90 -24.71 4.15
N LEU A 150 -25.26 -24.40 5.39
CA LEU A 150 -25.08 -25.31 6.51
C LEU A 150 -26.40 -26.05 6.74
N TRP A 151 -26.39 -27.36 6.53
CA TRP A 151 -27.53 -28.26 6.72
C TRP A 151 -27.32 -29.12 7.96
N VAL A 152 -28.32 -29.14 8.83
CA VAL A 152 -28.35 -30.01 10.00
C VAL A 152 -29.55 -30.94 9.87
N LEU A 153 -29.26 -32.22 9.65
CA LEU A 153 -30.26 -33.27 9.69
C LEU A 153 -30.34 -33.78 11.12
N ASN A 154 -31.54 -33.87 11.69
CA ASN A 154 -31.76 -34.40 13.03
C ASN A 154 -32.71 -35.59 12.96
N THR A 155 -32.26 -36.75 13.46
CA THR A 155 -33.03 -38.00 13.44
C THR A 155 -33.82 -38.23 14.73
N SER A 156 -33.65 -37.37 15.74
CA SER A 156 -34.25 -37.51 17.07
C SER A 156 -35.31 -36.45 17.36
N THR A 157 -36.09 -36.65 18.41
CA THR A 157 -37.06 -35.66 18.90
C THR A 157 -36.43 -34.54 19.71
N MET A 158 -35.10 -34.52 19.88
CA MET A 158 -34.40 -33.48 20.63
C MET A 158 -34.32 -32.18 19.81
N THR A 159 -34.35 -31.05 20.50
CA THR A 159 -34.10 -29.73 19.93
C THR A 159 -32.69 -29.28 20.25
N GLY A 160 -32.19 -28.32 19.48
CA GLY A 160 -30.98 -27.58 19.79
C GLY A 160 -30.90 -26.31 18.96
N GLU A 161 -29.71 -25.76 18.82
CA GLU A 161 -29.49 -24.51 18.10
C GLU A 161 -28.10 -24.49 17.48
N VAL A 162 -27.99 -23.95 16.26
CA VAL A 162 -26.74 -23.40 15.75
C VAL A 162 -26.79 -21.90 16.01
N ARG A 163 -25.93 -21.38 16.89
CA ARG A 163 -25.93 -19.95 17.25
C ARG A 163 -25.34 -19.13 16.10
N SER A 164 -24.28 -19.62 15.47
CA SER A 164 -23.67 -19.01 14.30
C SER A 164 -22.91 -20.03 13.45
N PHE A 165 -22.65 -19.67 12.20
CA PHE A 165 -21.63 -20.36 11.41
C PHE A 165 -20.92 -19.40 10.48
N SER A 166 -19.68 -19.76 10.14
CA SER A 166 -18.85 -19.02 9.21
C SER A 166 -18.08 -19.96 8.29
N VAL A 167 -17.83 -19.46 7.09
CA VAL A 167 -16.94 -20.07 6.11
C VAL A 167 -15.79 -19.10 5.89
N THR A 168 -14.57 -19.55 6.13
CA THR A 168 -13.35 -18.80 5.84
C THR A 168 -12.77 -19.31 4.54
N LEU A 169 -12.62 -18.43 3.56
CA LEU A 169 -12.17 -18.76 2.21
C LEU A 169 -10.83 -18.11 1.94
N THR A 170 -9.89 -18.91 1.44
CA THR A 170 -8.59 -18.48 0.96
C THR A 170 -8.64 -18.44 -0.57
N PHE A 171 -8.25 -17.30 -1.18
CA PHE A 171 -8.35 -17.11 -2.65
C PHE A 171 -7.01 -17.25 -3.39
N ALA A 172 -7.08 -17.66 -4.66
CA ALA A 172 -5.91 -17.82 -5.53
C ALA A 172 -5.15 -16.50 -5.82
N THR A 173 -5.89 -15.39 -5.87
CA THR A 173 -5.38 -14.06 -6.26
C THR A 173 -5.86 -12.99 -5.27
N CYS A 174 -4.96 -12.11 -4.85
CA CYS A 174 -5.24 -10.97 -3.98
C CYS A 174 -5.02 -9.67 -4.74
N ASP A 175 -5.90 -8.71 -4.51
CA ASP A 175 -5.76 -7.33 -4.95
C ASP A 175 -6.41 -6.49 -3.84
N SER A 176 -5.62 -6.17 -2.81
CA SER A 176 -6.12 -5.56 -1.57
C SER A 176 -6.51 -4.11 -1.74
N ASP A 177 -5.89 -3.39 -2.67
CA ASP A 177 -6.21 -1.99 -2.94
C ASP A 177 -7.22 -1.81 -4.09
N GLY A 178 -7.40 -2.84 -4.93
CA GLY A 178 -8.37 -2.85 -6.01
C GLY A 178 -7.88 -2.16 -7.28
N ASP A 179 -6.57 -2.09 -7.50
CA ASP A 179 -5.98 -1.41 -8.66
C ASP A 179 -5.89 -2.30 -9.92
N GLY A 180 -6.20 -3.60 -9.77
CA GLY A 180 -6.18 -4.59 -10.83
C GLY A 180 -4.87 -5.37 -10.96
N ILE A 181 -3.91 -5.17 -10.06
CA ILE A 181 -2.63 -5.90 -10.00
C ILE A 181 -2.65 -6.87 -8.82
N GLU A 182 -2.15 -8.09 -9.02
CA GLU A 182 -2.11 -9.09 -7.94
C GLU A 182 -1.00 -8.72 -6.93
N GLU A 183 -1.26 -8.80 -5.62
CA GLU A 183 -0.30 -8.46 -4.54
C GLU A 183 1.10 -9.07 -4.72
N LYS A 184 1.20 -10.26 -5.35
CA LYS A 184 2.49 -10.95 -5.59
C LYS A 184 3.37 -10.27 -6.63
N VAL A 185 2.78 -9.48 -7.51
CA VAL A 185 3.46 -8.75 -8.59
C VAL A 185 3.25 -7.24 -8.49
N ASP A 186 2.45 -6.78 -7.52
CA ASP A 186 2.22 -5.39 -7.21
C ASP A 186 3.38 -4.80 -6.39
N ASN A 187 4.00 -3.74 -6.91
CA ASN A 187 5.04 -3.01 -6.19
C ASN A 187 4.50 -2.03 -5.13
N CYS A 188 3.18 -1.86 -5.01
CA CYS A 188 2.51 -1.18 -3.89
C CYS A 188 1.19 -1.88 -3.43
N PRO A 189 1.26 -3.06 -2.78
CA PRO A 189 0.10 -3.93 -2.46
C PRO A 189 -1.10 -3.35 -1.69
N VAL A 190 -0.97 -2.12 -1.19
CA VAL A 190 -1.98 -1.42 -0.37
C VAL A 190 -2.21 0.03 -0.81
N VAL A 191 -1.62 0.46 -1.93
CA VAL A 191 -1.72 1.82 -2.46
C VAL A 191 -1.90 1.76 -3.97
N LEU A 192 -3.13 2.04 -4.41
CA LEU A 192 -3.54 2.02 -5.81
C LEU A 192 -2.48 2.59 -6.77
N ASN A 193 -1.90 1.75 -7.63
CA ASN A 193 -0.86 2.16 -8.56
C ASN A 193 -0.81 1.31 -9.84
N SER A 194 -1.95 1.09 -10.50
CA SER A 194 -2.10 0.28 -11.72
C SER A 194 -1.07 0.47 -12.85
N GLU A 195 -0.35 1.61 -12.89
CA GLU A 195 0.75 1.88 -13.83
C GLU A 195 2.09 1.23 -13.43
N GLN A 196 2.19 0.71 -12.20
CA GLN A 196 3.34 -0.01 -11.62
C GLN A 196 4.66 0.72 -11.84
N LEU A 197 4.64 2.05 -11.74
CA LEU A 197 5.83 2.87 -11.87
C LEU A 197 6.77 2.61 -10.70
N ASP A 198 8.04 2.41 -11.00
CA ASP A 198 9.14 2.18 -10.06
C ASP A 198 10.38 2.79 -10.73
N ARG A 199 10.63 4.07 -10.43
CA ARG A 199 11.63 4.88 -11.13
C ARG A 199 13.06 4.51 -10.80
N ASP A 200 13.33 4.10 -9.57
CA ASP A 200 14.66 3.74 -9.09
C ASP A 200 14.93 2.22 -9.17
N ALA A 201 13.90 1.44 -9.49
CA ALA A 201 13.94 0.00 -9.70
C ALA A 201 14.31 -0.78 -8.43
N ASP A 202 13.89 -0.31 -7.25
CA ASP A 202 14.11 -0.99 -5.98
C ASP A 202 13.03 -2.05 -5.65
N GLY A 203 11.96 -2.10 -6.45
CA GLY A 203 10.83 -3.00 -6.31
C GLY A 203 9.68 -2.44 -5.47
N ARG A 204 9.77 -1.20 -4.99
CA ARG A 204 8.70 -0.45 -4.37
C ARG A 204 8.19 0.59 -5.35
N GLY A 205 6.88 0.62 -5.57
CA GLY A 205 6.30 1.51 -6.56
C GLY A 205 6.33 2.97 -6.12
N ASP A 206 6.36 3.88 -7.09
CA ASP A 206 6.42 5.32 -6.87
C ASP A 206 5.30 5.85 -5.94
N ALA A 207 4.17 5.14 -5.89
CA ALA A 207 3.00 5.52 -5.10
C ALA A 207 3.18 5.26 -3.60
N CYS A 208 4.02 4.30 -3.22
CA CYS A 208 4.26 3.87 -1.84
C CYS A 208 5.73 4.00 -1.43
N ASP A 209 6.56 4.58 -2.28
CA ASP A 209 7.96 4.83 -2.01
C ASP A 209 8.22 6.25 -1.47
N ASP A 210 9.10 6.32 -0.49
CA ASP A 210 9.52 7.54 0.19
C ASP A 210 10.75 8.19 -0.46
N ASP A 211 11.42 7.53 -1.41
CA ASP A 211 12.61 7.99 -2.14
C ASP A 211 12.53 7.62 -3.64
N THR A 212 11.60 8.23 -4.37
CA THR A 212 11.16 7.76 -5.69
C THR A 212 12.16 7.93 -6.83
N ASP A 213 13.37 8.41 -6.54
CA ASP A 213 14.45 8.44 -7.52
C ASP A 213 15.76 7.83 -7.02
N GLY A 214 15.74 7.24 -5.81
CA GLY A 214 16.83 6.45 -5.25
C GLY A 214 18.11 7.25 -5.00
N ASP A 215 18.02 8.56 -4.80
CA ASP A 215 19.18 9.43 -4.59
C ASP A 215 19.60 9.59 -3.12
N THR A 216 18.89 8.89 -2.22
CA THR A 216 19.06 8.88 -0.76
C THR A 216 18.51 10.11 -0.03
N VAL A 217 17.85 11.02 -0.73
CA VAL A 217 17.10 12.15 -0.16
C VAL A 217 15.61 11.82 -0.23
N ALA A 218 14.99 11.58 0.92
CA ALA A 218 13.56 11.29 0.96
C ALA A 218 12.72 12.38 0.27
N ASN A 219 11.66 11.99 -0.45
CA ASN A 219 10.75 12.82 -1.24
C ASN A 219 10.29 14.11 -0.54
N ILE A 220 10.09 14.05 0.79
CA ILE A 220 9.65 15.21 1.59
C ILE A 220 10.74 16.28 1.77
N ALA A 221 12.00 15.89 1.66
CA ALA A 221 13.18 16.74 1.79
C ALA A 221 13.87 16.97 0.44
N ASP A 222 13.52 16.18 -0.57
CA ASP A 222 14.07 16.28 -1.91
C ASP A 222 13.46 17.46 -2.68
N GLY A 223 14.37 18.26 -3.22
CA GLY A 223 14.09 19.33 -4.12
C GLY A 223 13.63 18.93 -5.51
N CYS A 224 14.00 17.72 -5.97
CA CYS A 224 13.68 17.15 -7.26
C CYS A 224 13.32 15.64 -7.19
N PRO A 225 12.23 15.22 -6.50
CA PRO A 225 11.85 13.81 -6.19
C PRO A 225 11.70 12.82 -7.34
N ALA A 226 11.88 13.26 -8.58
CA ALA A 226 11.72 12.44 -9.78
C ALA A 226 12.99 12.44 -10.65
N ILE A 227 14.12 12.95 -10.14
CA ILE A 227 15.37 13.13 -10.86
C ILE A 227 16.54 12.81 -9.93
N THR A 228 17.02 11.57 -10.00
CA THR A 228 18.14 11.09 -9.20
C THR A 228 19.32 12.06 -9.19
N ALA A 229 19.69 12.60 -8.03
CA ALA A 229 20.84 13.47 -7.89
C ALA A 229 21.60 13.27 -6.58
N VAL A 230 22.91 12.98 -6.70
CA VAL A 230 23.78 12.82 -5.52
C VAL A 230 24.21 14.18 -4.94
N THR A 231 23.24 15.03 -4.59
CA THR A 231 23.43 16.35 -3.96
C THR A 231 22.64 16.43 -2.66
N ALA A 232 22.99 17.38 -1.80
CA ALA A 232 22.29 17.54 -0.53
C ALA A 232 20.86 18.07 -0.69
N SER A 233 20.51 18.62 -1.85
CA SER A 233 19.15 19.07 -2.15
C SER A 233 18.32 18.06 -2.95
N GLY A 234 18.90 16.90 -3.30
CA GLY A 234 18.35 15.93 -4.26
C GLY A 234 18.05 16.51 -5.65
N CYS A 235 18.67 17.65 -6.01
CA CYS A 235 18.57 18.20 -7.37
C CYS A 235 19.91 18.15 -8.10
N PRO A 236 19.90 17.94 -9.44
CA PRO A 236 21.13 17.97 -10.21
C PRO A 236 21.77 19.36 -10.20
N VAL A 237 23.10 19.42 -10.24
CA VAL A 237 23.83 20.70 -10.37
C VAL A 237 23.84 21.14 -11.83
N ALA A 238 23.25 22.29 -12.13
CA ALA A 238 23.21 22.86 -13.47
C ALA A 238 24.59 23.37 -13.95
N ASP A 239 24.93 23.18 -15.23
CA ASP A 239 26.03 23.95 -15.83
C ASP A 239 25.61 25.43 -15.91
N ARG A 240 26.45 26.35 -15.39
CA ARG A 240 26.17 27.79 -15.41
C ARG A 240 27.42 28.62 -15.66
N THR A 241 27.35 29.52 -16.64
CA THR A 241 28.45 30.41 -17.00
C THR A 241 28.05 31.89 -16.94
N ALA A 242 28.98 32.73 -16.49
CA ALA A 242 28.85 34.19 -16.49
C ALA A 242 29.82 34.80 -17.51
N ARG A 243 29.34 35.76 -18.31
CA ARG A 243 30.16 36.50 -19.29
C ARG A 243 29.92 38.00 -19.13
N LEU A 244 31.03 38.73 -19.04
CA LEU A 244 31.07 40.19 -19.08
C LEU A 244 31.75 40.61 -20.39
N ARG A 245 31.16 41.57 -21.11
CA ARG A 245 31.73 42.17 -22.32
C ARG A 245 31.68 43.69 -22.25
N HIS A 246 32.78 44.34 -22.60
CA HIS A 246 32.86 45.79 -22.70
C HIS A 246 32.50 46.26 -24.13
N LEU A 247 31.40 47.00 -24.24
CA LEU A 247 30.89 47.56 -25.49
C LEU A 247 31.47 48.97 -25.71
N ARG A 248 32.74 49.04 -26.13
CA ARG A 248 33.49 50.32 -26.26
C ARG A 248 32.72 51.42 -26.98
N LYS A 249 32.14 51.13 -28.15
CA LYS A 249 31.39 52.10 -28.98
C LYS A 249 30.13 52.66 -28.30
N LYS A 250 29.56 51.91 -27.35
CA LYS A 250 28.33 52.29 -26.63
C LYS A 250 28.62 52.77 -25.21
N HIS A 251 29.89 52.89 -24.82
CA HIS A 251 30.32 53.18 -23.45
C HIS A 251 29.61 52.31 -22.39
N GLY A 252 29.31 51.05 -22.73
CA GLY A 252 28.47 50.16 -21.93
C GLY A 252 29.09 48.81 -21.65
N LEU A 253 28.50 48.07 -20.72
CA LEU A 253 28.79 46.67 -20.41
C LEU A 253 27.59 45.80 -20.80
N SER A 254 27.89 44.62 -21.34
CA SER A 254 26.92 43.55 -21.56
C SER A 254 27.25 42.39 -20.65
N ILE A 255 26.26 42.01 -19.86
CA ILE A 255 26.26 40.86 -18.96
C ILE A 255 25.41 39.76 -19.59
N ARG A 256 25.91 38.53 -19.49
CA ARG A 256 25.16 37.34 -19.88
C ARG A 256 25.45 36.19 -18.91
N VAL A 257 24.41 35.66 -18.29
CA VAL A 257 24.41 34.36 -17.62
C VAL A 257 23.80 33.35 -18.60
N ARG A 258 24.35 32.14 -18.67
CA ARG A 258 23.84 31.03 -19.48
C ARG A 258 23.86 29.75 -18.67
N SER A 259 22.85 28.94 -18.89
CA SER A 259 22.75 27.57 -18.39
C SER A 259 21.96 26.74 -19.39
N TYR A 260 22.11 25.41 -19.33
CA TYR A 260 21.21 24.48 -20.01
C TYR A 260 19.78 24.66 -19.47
N TYR A 261 19.64 24.78 -18.15
CA TYR A 261 18.38 25.03 -17.47
C TYR A 261 17.99 26.53 -17.57
N PRO A 262 16.87 26.87 -18.23
CA PRO A 262 16.42 28.26 -18.36
C PRO A 262 16.26 29.01 -17.03
N GLU A 263 15.84 28.30 -15.99
CA GLU A 263 15.62 28.76 -14.62
C GLU A 263 16.93 29.26 -14.01
N CYS A 264 18.03 28.53 -14.24
CA CYS A 264 19.34 28.89 -13.71
C CYS A 264 19.99 30.11 -14.36
N GLN A 265 19.52 30.55 -15.54
CA GLN A 265 19.94 31.82 -16.15
C GLN A 265 18.94 32.96 -15.95
N ALA A 266 17.64 32.65 -15.77
CA ALA A 266 16.60 33.64 -15.65
C ALA A 266 16.74 34.44 -14.35
N ARG A 267 16.67 35.77 -14.44
CA ARG A 267 16.66 36.67 -13.27
C ARG A 267 17.81 36.41 -12.27
N ALA A 268 18.94 35.90 -12.75
CA ALA A 268 20.11 35.64 -11.90
C ALA A 268 20.59 36.92 -11.21
N GLN A 269 20.85 36.81 -9.89
CA GLN A 269 21.50 37.86 -9.11
C GLN A 269 23.00 37.87 -9.42
N VAL A 270 23.51 39.04 -9.82
CA VAL A 270 24.89 39.20 -10.26
C VAL A 270 25.53 40.42 -9.61
N VAL A 271 26.83 40.32 -9.35
CA VAL A 271 27.63 41.37 -8.75
C VAL A 271 28.75 41.75 -9.69
N LEU A 272 28.82 43.04 -10.03
CA LEU A 272 29.93 43.61 -10.78
C LEU A 272 31.02 44.04 -9.80
N TRP A 273 32.23 43.54 -10.00
CA TRP A 273 33.40 43.80 -9.17
C TRP A 273 34.44 44.60 -9.92
N ARG A 274 35.21 45.41 -9.18
CA ARG A 274 36.42 46.07 -9.66
C ARG A 274 37.63 45.46 -8.98
N VAL A 275 38.57 44.98 -9.80
CA VAL A 275 39.82 44.38 -9.33
C VAL A 275 40.69 45.43 -8.64
N LYS A 276 41.24 45.08 -7.49
CA LYS A 276 42.17 45.91 -6.70
C LYS A 276 43.45 45.16 -6.33
N LYS A 277 44.42 45.89 -5.75
CA LYS A 277 45.68 45.32 -5.24
C LYS A 277 45.48 44.61 -3.90
N GLY A 278 44.45 45.01 -3.14
CA GLY A 278 43.92 44.28 -1.99
C GLY A 278 42.52 43.77 -2.32
N GLU A 279 41.57 43.90 -1.39
CA GLU A 279 40.19 43.44 -1.60
C GLU A 279 39.49 44.11 -2.79
N ASP A 280 38.88 43.28 -3.62
CA ASP A 280 38.07 43.71 -4.75
C ASP A 280 36.83 44.46 -4.27
N LYS A 281 36.47 45.52 -5.00
CA LYS A 281 35.33 46.37 -4.60
C LYS A 281 34.09 46.06 -5.40
N VAL A 282 32.97 45.84 -4.71
CA VAL A 282 31.64 45.81 -5.32
C VAL A 282 31.38 47.15 -6.00
N VAL A 283 30.98 47.07 -7.27
CA VAL A 283 30.58 48.23 -8.08
C VAL A 283 29.07 48.35 -8.09
N LYS A 284 28.37 47.24 -8.35
CA LYS A 284 26.92 47.21 -8.44
C LYS A 284 26.38 45.78 -8.30
N ARG A 285 25.31 45.61 -7.54
CA ARG A 285 24.47 44.40 -7.53
C ARG A 285 23.31 44.59 -8.50
N LEU A 286 22.98 43.56 -9.27
CA LEU A 286 22.03 43.62 -10.38
C LEU A 286 21.28 42.30 -10.48
N THR A 287 20.09 42.37 -11.07
CA THR A 287 19.34 41.19 -11.51
C THR A 287 19.29 41.18 -13.03
N THR A 288 19.58 40.04 -13.64
CA THR A 288 19.48 39.84 -15.10
C THR A 288 18.02 39.73 -15.55
N SER A 289 17.76 39.72 -16.86
CA SER A 289 16.43 39.45 -17.40
C SER A 289 16.04 37.97 -17.30
N SER A 290 14.81 37.62 -17.68
CA SER A 290 14.36 36.23 -17.84
C SER A 290 15.21 35.39 -18.82
N ARG A 291 16.01 36.03 -19.68
CA ARG A 291 16.93 35.35 -20.60
C ARG A 291 18.40 35.46 -20.16
N GLY A 292 18.66 35.78 -18.89
CA GLY A 292 20.00 35.93 -18.33
C GLY A 292 20.82 37.10 -18.88
N LYS A 293 20.19 38.14 -19.44
CA LYS A 293 20.91 39.28 -20.03
C LYS A 293 20.73 40.55 -19.21
N LYS A 294 21.77 41.39 -19.14
CA LYS A 294 21.67 42.77 -18.63
C LYS A 294 22.65 43.68 -19.36
N ALA A 295 22.25 44.93 -19.59
CA ALA A 295 23.13 45.98 -20.06
C ALA A 295 23.17 47.12 -19.04
N LEU A 296 24.31 47.80 -18.95
CA LEU A 296 24.52 48.96 -18.09
C LEU A 296 25.64 49.83 -18.64
N ASP A 297 25.75 51.07 -18.16
CA ASP A 297 26.86 51.94 -18.51
C ASP A 297 28.18 51.43 -17.94
N ALA A 298 29.26 51.62 -18.70
CA ALA A 298 30.59 51.28 -18.24
C ALA A 298 31.03 52.20 -17.09
N PRO A 299 31.61 51.67 -16.00
CA PRO A 299 32.17 52.48 -14.93
C PRO A 299 33.16 53.52 -15.45
N ARG A 300 33.04 54.75 -14.95
CA ARG A 300 33.90 55.89 -15.36
C ARG A 300 35.38 55.68 -15.03
N ARG A 301 35.67 54.90 -13.99
CA ARG A 301 37.05 54.66 -13.51
C ARG A 301 37.69 53.55 -14.35
N PRO A 302 38.86 53.74 -14.98
CA PRO A 302 39.53 52.67 -15.70
C PRO A 302 40.01 51.57 -14.75
N GLY A 303 40.12 50.35 -15.26
CA GLY A 303 40.54 49.18 -14.47
C GLY A 303 40.10 47.85 -15.07
N ARG A 304 40.36 46.76 -14.35
CA ARG A 304 39.80 45.44 -14.64
C ARG A 304 38.52 45.25 -13.83
N TYR A 305 37.52 44.65 -14.46
CA TYR A 305 36.22 44.38 -13.88
C TYR A 305 35.82 42.95 -14.22
N TYR A 306 35.15 42.27 -13.30
CA TYR A 306 34.55 40.96 -13.56
C TYR A 306 33.18 40.91 -12.91
N LEU A 307 32.43 39.89 -13.32
CA LEU A 307 31.09 39.60 -12.84
C LEU A 307 31.09 38.25 -12.12
N THR A 308 30.40 38.18 -10.99
CA THR A 308 29.97 36.92 -10.36
C THR A 308 28.46 36.81 -10.45
N ALA A 309 27.95 35.59 -10.65
CA ALA A 309 26.55 35.22 -10.44
C ALA A 309 26.46 34.44 -9.13
N GLU A 310 25.56 34.86 -8.24
CA GLU A 310 25.34 34.23 -6.94
C GLU A 310 24.64 32.89 -7.12
N PRO A 311 24.95 31.86 -6.30
CA PRO A 311 24.26 30.58 -6.37
C PRO A 311 22.75 30.78 -6.16
N ALA A 312 21.95 29.96 -6.82
CA ALA A 312 20.50 30.01 -6.72
C ALA A 312 19.96 28.58 -6.75
N TYR A 313 18.71 28.42 -6.33
CA TYR A 313 18.02 27.15 -6.33
C TYR A 313 16.79 27.25 -7.23
N ALA A 314 16.64 26.32 -8.17
CA ALA A 314 15.48 26.21 -9.04
C ALA A 314 14.67 24.98 -8.61
N PRO A 315 13.54 25.15 -7.89
CA PRO A 315 12.76 24.03 -7.36
C PRO A 315 12.34 23.06 -8.44
N ALA A 316 12.46 21.75 -8.17
CA ALA A 316 12.16 20.65 -9.10
C ALA A 316 12.95 20.71 -10.43
N VAL A 317 14.06 21.44 -10.47
CA VAL A 317 14.87 21.60 -11.68
C VAL A 317 16.35 21.35 -11.43
N ALA A 318 17.00 22.19 -10.61
CA ALA A 318 18.45 22.13 -10.41
C ALA A 318 18.96 23.06 -9.30
N GLU A 319 20.11 22.70 -8.74
CA GLU A 319 20.99 23.65 -8.06
C GLU A 319 21.76 24.49 -9.09
N CYS A 320 21.68 25.83 -9.00
CA CYS A 320 22.37 26.73 -9.91
C CYS A 320 23.69 27.24 -9.30
N PRO A 321 24.86 26.68 -9.66
CA PRO A 321 26.13 26.95 -8.98
C PRO A 321 26.64 28.36 -9.28
N ALA A 322 27.37 28.98 -8.34
CA ALA A 322 27.99 30.29 -8.55
C ALA A 322 28.85 30.30 -9.83
N ALA A 323 28.81 31.40 -10.59
CA ALA A 323 29.56 31.50 -11.85
C ALA A 323 30.36 32.80 -11.94
N THR A 324 31.64 32.72 -12.29
CA THR A 324 32.52 33.89 -12.40
C THR A 324 32.99 34.09 -13.84
N SER A 325 32.84 35.32 -14.34
CA SER A 325 33.33 35.69 -15.67
C SER A 325 34.83 36.03 -15.66
N ARG A 326 35.46 35.95 -16.84
CA ARG A 326 36.81 36.50 -17.04
C ARG A 326 36.82 38.01 -16.84
N SER A 327 37.92 38.53 -16.29
CA SER A 327 38.08 39.98 -16.12
C SER A 327 38.23 40.71 -17.46
N VAL A 328 37.55 41.85 -17.59
CA VAL A 328 37.59 42.73 -18.75
C VAL A 328 38.22 44.07 -18.37
N ARG A 329 39.16 44.55 -19.19
CA ARG A 329 39.80 45.86 -19.00
C ARG A 329 38.95 46.97 -19.62
N ILE A 330 38.53 47.92 -18.80
CA ILE A 330 37.90 49.17 -19.20
C ILE A 330 39.00 50.23 -19.24
N ARG A 331 39.20 50.84 -20.42
CA ARG A 331 40.18 51.91 -20.64
C ARG A 331 39.51 53.27 -20.46
N ARG A 332 40.31 54.29 -20.14
CA ARG A 332 39.85 55.68 -20.10
C ARG A 332 39.35 56.03 -21.51
N SER A 333 38.15 56.59 -21.60
CA SER A 333 37.68 57.20 -22.84
C SER A 333 38.60 58.39 -23.12
N SER A 334 39.34 58.38 -24.22
CA SER A 334 39.93 59.59 -24.77
C SER A 334 38.77 60.48 -25.21
N ARG A 335 38.45 61.49 -24.41
CA ARG A 335 37.80 62.69 -24.94
C ARG A 335 38.87 63.50 -25.62
#